data_AF-A0A2A2JBY3-F1
#
_entry.id   AF-A0A2A2JBY3-F1
#
_cell.length_a   1.000
_cell.length_b   1.000
_cell.length_c   1.000
_cell.angle_alpha   90.00
_cell.angle_beta   90.00
_cell.angle_gamma   90.00
#
_symmetry.space_group_name_H-M   'P 1'
#
loop_
_entity.id
_entity.type
_entity.pdbx_description
1 polymer ?
#
loop_
_entity_poly.entity_id
_entity_poly.type
_entity_poly.pdbx_seq_one_letter_code
_entity_poly.pdbx_strand_id
1 'polypeptide(L)'
;MVRIGQVEQSKNERKIAVLLNCHYDSWPTSSAGSDDLISCALMLEIARLLSKAPQKLHHDVVLLFNGAEESSLQAAHGFITTHPWRHDVRAFINLEASGSGGRELLFQAGPANQWLLNAYLEAAVHPHCSVIGQEVFQSGVYPGDTDYRVFRDYGKIPGLDLAFVQNGYWWHTEFDEAVRITNGSLQRAGENVYSVLTHLLASPYLERPAEYGDKRSVFFDFLGLFVVVYDVKISHMINIVAIFIGFLVTMARFFQDRNLYIRAFVEYFAVLTSMVAVTYGMTKMVAFLYGTLQWYTHHWIAAIIYGIPIVWTGYATQTFFTSKLASYQILKFSDCLESIHLAFIAAILMIFTYYDVASGFLFALQLLPLIRLIVPISKETQKLLIFPLWLILPGAAMLVYTSEMLISIFIPIMGRTSSNPEPIVASFIALPTVLIMLSLLSFFAKTKTNREPNECGLKDFAYSISGIFFVMFLIVSVLSAASPSPFRYKYEYPTAKRTQFFHVNRLMHNRDGSIIANDSRLYAISHDYRGAEDIPFVKSDPEWQEIEPIYTHSHFKDIPYYFPTRARIDNR
;
A
#
# COMPACT_ATOMS: atom_id res chain seq x y z
N MET A 1 -1.11 28.60 -16.38
CA MET A 1 -2.52 28.19 -16.55
C MET A 1 -2.98 28.53 -17.96
N VAL A 2 -3.73 27.63 -18.61
CA VAL A 2 -4.26 27.79 -19.97
C VAL A 2 -5.74 27.38 -19.98
N ARG A 3 -6.59 28.05 -20.75
CA ARG A 3 -7.98 27.64 -20.97
C ARG A 3 -8.20 27.39 -22.46
N ILE A 4 -8.73 26.22 -22.80
CA ILE A 4 -9.08 25.84 -24.18
C ILE A 4 -10.59 25.60 -24.20
N GLY A 5 -11.29 26.29 -25.09
CA GLY A 5 -12.75 26.34 -25.10
C GLY A 5 -13.28 27.09 -26.32
N GLN A 6 -14.60 27.22 -26.43
CA GLN A 6 -15.20 27.96 -27.53
C GLN A 6 -15.10 29.49 -27.31
N VAL A 7 -14.66 30.21 -28.34
CA VAL A 7 -14.51 31.68 -28.30
C VAL A 7 -15.88 32.39 -28.33
N GLU A 8 -16.88 31.79 -28.97
CA GLU A 8 -18.24 32.30 -29.10
C GLU A 8 -19.23 31.49 -28.23
N GLN A 9 -19.27 31.76 -26.93
CA GLN A 9 -20.40 31.33 -26.08
C GLN A 9 -21.35 32.51 -25.91
N SER A 10 -22.65 32.27 -25.95
CA SER A 10 -23.64 33.33 -25.76
C SER A 10 -23.49 33.93 -24.35
N LYS A 11 -23.76 35.24 -24.18
CA LYS A 11 -23.62 35.93 -22.88
C LYS A 11 -24.45 35.31 -21.73
N ASN A 12 -25.39 34.40 -22.04
CA ASN A 12 -26.26 33.73 -21.07
C ASN A 12 -25.91 32.26 -20.80
N GLU A 13 -24.90 31.68 -21.46
CA GLU A 13 -24.48 30.30 -21.19
C GLU A 13 -23.50 30.24 -20.03
N ARG A 14 -23.81 29.40 -19.05
CA ARG A 14 -22.96 29.14 -17.90
C ARG A 14 -21.72 28.39 -18.39
N LYS A 15 -20.54 28.98 -18.23
CA LYS A 15 -19.30 28.33 -18.64
C LYS A 15 -19.00 27.15 -17.73
N ILE A 16 -18.85 25.98 -18.33
CA ILE A 16 -18.54 24.72 -17.62
C ILE A 16 -17.17 24.27 -18.10
N ALA A 17 -16.33 23.86 -17.15
CA ALA A 17 -14.99 23.39 -17.43
C ALA A 17 -14.63 22.12 -16.65
N VAL A 18 -13.72 21.33 -17.24
CA VAL A 18 -12.94 20.32 -16.54
C VAL A 18 -11.56 20.88 -16.25
N LEU A 19 -11.07 20.71 -15.03
CA LEU A 19 -9.72 21.09 -14.63
C LEU A 19 -8.77 19.91 -14.85
N LEU A 20 -7.67 20.13 -15.54
CA LEU A 20 -6.53 19.20 -15.59
C LEU A 20 -5.38 19.87 -14.82
N ASN A 21 -4.92 19.25 -13.74
CA ASN A 21 -3.94 19.81 -12.80
C ASN A 21 -2.67 18.95 -12.73
N CYS A 22 -1.53 19.64 -12.63
CA CYS A 22 -0.22 19.10 -12.27
C CYS A 22 0.58 20.23 -11.58
N HIS A 23 1.61 19.89 -10.80
CA HIS A 23 2.54 20.89 -10.27
C HIS A 23 3.86 20.93 -11.05
N TYR A 24 4.54 22.07 -11.03
CA TYR A 24 5.84 22.26 -11.68
C TYR A 24 6.97 22.53 -10.69
N ASP A 25 6.64 22.84 -9.43
CA ASP A 25 7.65 22.90 -8.37
C ASP A 25 8.08 21.49 -7.95
N SER A 26 9.17 21.41 -7.22
CA SER A 26 9.75 20.14 -6.80
C SER A 26 10.35 20.25 -5.42
N TRP A 27 10.53 19.10 -4.77
CA TRP A 27 11.35 19.02 -3.57
C TRP A 27 12.73 19.68 -3.79
N PRO A 28 13.31 20.41 -2.81
CA PRO A 28 14.51 21.23 -3.00
C PRO A 28 15.76 20.55 -3.59
N THR A 29 15.86 19.22 -3.50
CA THR A 29 16.99 18.44 -4.02
C THR A 29 16.60 17.53 -5.17
N SER A 30 15.35 17.60 -5.64
CA SER A 30 14.84 16.75 -6.71
C SER A 30 15.14 17.35 -8.08
N SER A 31 15.36 16.48 -9.06
CA SER A 31 15.43 16.86 -10.47
C SER A 31 14.03 16.92 -11.13
N ALA A 32 12.99 16.56 -10.37
CA ALA A 32 11.57 16.66 -10.72
C ALA A 32 11.12 15.87 -11.95
N GLY A 33 11.87 14.85 -12.34
CA GLY A 33 11.65 14.09 -13.56
C GLY A 33 10.25 13.48 -13.60
N SER A 34 9.93 12.64 -12.62
CA SER A 34 8.60 12.05 -12.49
C SER A 34 7.67 12.86 -11.62
N ASP A 35 8.18 13.57 -10.61
CA ASP A 35 7.42 14.38 -9.66
C ASP A 35 7.80 15.86 -9.80
N ASP A 36 7.14 16.65 -10.66
CA ASP A 36 5.99 16.27 -11.50
C ASP A 36 6.10 16.79 -12.96
N LEU A 37 7.34 16.97 -13.44
CA LEU A 37 7.57 17.50 -14.80
C LEU A 37 7.09 16.55 -15.91
N ILE A 38 6.98 15.25 -15.64
CA ILE A 38 6.36 14.29 -16.59
C ILE A 38 4.90 14.64 -16.86
N SER A 39 4.13 15.02 -15.83
CA SER A 39 2.73 15.41 -15.95
C SER A 39 2.60 16.78 -16.59
N CYS A 40 3.53 17.70 -16.32
CA CYS A 40 3.65 18.94 -17.07
C CYS A 40 3.83 18.68 -18.58
N ALA A 41 4.76 17.79 -18.95
CA ALA A 41 5.00 17.44 -20.35
C ALA A 41 3.77 16.79 -21.01
N LEU A 42 3.09 15.90 -20.27
CA LEU A 42 1.83 15.28 -20.69
C LEU A 42 0.75 16.34 -20.94
N MET A 43 0.54 17.27 -20.01
CA MET A 43 -0.46 18.34 -20.13
C MET A 43 -0.18 19.28 -21.30
N LEU A 44 1.08 19.61 -21.56
CA LEU A 44 1.49 20.40 -22.73
C LEU A 44 1.15 19.69 -24.04
N GLU A 45 1.39 18.37 -24.10
CA GLU A 45 1.04 17.57 -25.27
C GLU A 45 -0.48 17.48 -25.46
N ILE A 46 -1.26 17.30 -24.39
CA ILE A 46 -2.72 17.35 -24.44
C ILE A 46 -3.21 18.72 -24.93
N ALA A 47 -2.63 19.82 -24.45
CA ALA A 47 -2.96 21.16 -24.95
C ALA A 47 -2.70 21.28 -26.47
N ARG A 48 -1.58 20.74 -26.96
CA ARG A 48 -1.25 20.68 -28.38
C ARG A 48 -2.26 19.85 -29.18
N LEU A 49 -2.72 18.72 -28.65
CA LEU A 49 -3.70 17.86 -29.30
C LEU A 49 -5.08 18.53 -29.35
N LEU A 50 -5.56 19.09 -28.23
CA LEU A 50 -6.86 19.75 -28.16
C LEU A 50 -6.93 21.03 -29.01
N SER A 51 -5.86 21.82 -29.05
CA SER A 51 -5.79 23.03 -29.88
C SER A 51 -5.78 22.77 -31.38
N LYS A 52 -5.36 21.57 -31.80
CA LYS A 52 -5.35 21.13 -33.21
C LYS A 52 -6.52 20.22 -33.56
N ALA A 53 -7.38 19.90 -32.61
CA ALA A 53 -8.52 19.03 -32.84
C ALA A 53 -9.51 19.72 -33.80
N PRO A 54 -10.00 19.01 -34.85
CA PRO A 54 -10.94 19.60 -35.80
C PRO A 54 -12.34 19.77 -35.19
N GLN A 55 -12.65 19.00 -34.14
CA GLN A 55 -13.93 19.03 -33.44
C GLN A 55 -13.93 20.12 -32.37
N LYS A 56 -15.02 20.87 -32.28
CA LYS A 56 -15.20 21.84 -31.20
C LYS A 56 -15.43 21.10 -29.87
N LEU A 57 -14.79 21.58 -28.81
CA LEU A 57 -15.05 21.07 -27.46
C LEU A 57 -16.47 21.47 -27.02
N HIS A 58 -17.20 20.55 -26.39
CA HIS A 58 -18.52 20.80 -25.84
C HIS A 58 -18.43 21.62 -24.54
N HIS A 59 -17.46 21.28 -23.70
CA HIS A 59 -17.12 22.02 -22.48
C HIS A 59 -15.67 22.50 -22.54
N ASP A 60 -15.33 23.50 -21.74
CA ASP A 60 -13.96 24.03 -21.69
C ASP A 60 -13.04 23.10 -20.88
N VAL A 61 -11.74 23.18 -21.14
CA VAL A 61 -10.71 22.64 -20.25
C VAL A 61 -9.86 23.78 -19.69
N VAL A 62 -9.60 23.72 -18.39
CA VAL A 62 -8.60 24.55 -17.72
C VAL A 62 -7.40 23.67 -17.40
N LEU A 63 -6.25 23.99 -18.00
CA LEU A 63 -4.98 23.36 -17.67
C LEU A 63 -4.26 24.21 -16.62
N LEU A 64 -4.13 23.66 -15.42
CA LEU A 64 -3.49 24.29 -14.28
C LEU A 64 -2.13 23.65 -14.03
N PHE A 65 -1.08 24.34 -14.48
CA PHE A 65 0.29 24.13 -14.04
C PHE A 65 0.49 25.02 -12.82
N ASN A 66 0.52 24.43 -11.64
CA ASN A 66 0.66 25.18 -10.38
C ASN A 66 2.02 24.93 -9.72
N GLY A 67 2.35 25.74 -8.71
CA GLY A 67 3.59 25.60 -7.96
C GLY A 67 3.34 25.65 -6.46
N ALA A 68 4.38 25.49 -5.65
CA ALA A 68 4.26 25.40 -4.19
C ALA A 68 3.30 24.28 -3.73
N GLU A 69 3.22 23.18 -4.49
CA GLU A 69 2.62 21.92 -4.04
C GLU A 69 3.47 21.38 -2.89
N GLU A 70 4.77 21.28 -3.13
CA GLU A 70 5.77 20.70 -2.23
C GLU A 70 5.96 21.54 -0.96
N SER A 71 5.47 22.79 -1.02
CA SER A 71 5.39 23.74 0.09
C SER A 71 3.99 23.80 0.70
N SER A 72 3.28 22.67 0.71
CA SER A 72 1.94 22.49 1.29
C SER A 72 0.77 23.02 0.44
N LEU A 73 0.75 22.68 -0.86
CA LEU A 73 -0.41 22.79 -1.76
C LEU A 73 -0.93 24.22 -1.96
N GLN A 74 -0.05 25.22 -1.86
CA GLN A 74 -0.44 26.61 -1.69
C GLN A 74 -1.07 27.21 -2.95
N ALA A 75 -0.55 26.89 -4.14
CA ALA A 75 -1.12 27.47 -5.36
C ALA A 75 -2.46 26.83 -5.75
N ALA A 76 -2.64 25.53 -5.55
CA ALA A 76 -3.96 24.91 -5.75
C ALA A 76 -4.99 25.52 -4.80
N HIS A 77 -4.62 25.77 -3.54
CA HIS A 77 -5.47 26.48 -2.59
C HIS A 77 -5.78 27.91 -3.06
N GLY A 78 -4.76 28.65 -3.50
CA GLY A 78 -4.94 29.97 -4.08
C GLY A 78 -5.91 29.97 -5.27
N PHE A 79 -5.77 29.02 -6.20
CA PHE A 79 -6.65 28.88 -7.35
C PHE A 79 -8.11 28.64 -6.94
N ILE A 80 -8.35 27.59 -6.15
CA ILE A 80 -9.71 27.14 -5.86
C ILE A 80 -10.48 28.07 -4.91
N THR A 81 -9.78 28.95 -4.18
CA THR A 81 -10.40 29.93 -3.27
C THR A 81 -10.57 31.31 -3.89
N THR A 82 -9.64 31.75 -4.76
CA THR A 82 -9.61 33.14 -5.22
C THR A 82 -9.80 33.34 -6.73
N HIS A 83 -9.42 32.37 -7.58
CA HIS A 83 -9.35 32.60 -9.02
C HIS A 83 -10.74 32.60 -9.68
N PRO A 84 -11.09 33.56 -10.55
CA PRO A 84 -12.43 33.64 -11.15
C PRO A 84 -12.90 32.36 -11.87
N TRP A 85 -12.00 31.66 -12.57
CA TRP A 85 -12.34 30.42 -13.28
C TRP A 85 -12.75 29.25 -12.39
N ARG A 86 -12.49 29.32 -11.08
CA ARG A 86 -12.90 28.27 -10.12
C ARG A 86 -14.40 27.97 -10.18
N HIS A 87 -15.21 28.97 -10.50
CA HIS A 87 -16.67 28.87 -10.55
C HIS A 87 -17.20 28.08 -11.76
N ASP A 88 -16.36 27.92 -12.78
CA ASP A 88 -16.70 27.19 -14.01
C ASP A 88 -16.36 25.70 -13.89
N VAL A 89 -15.42 25.34 -13.01
CA VAL A 89 -14.94 23.96 -12.85
C VAL A 89 -16.05 23.08 -12.24
N ARG A 90 -16.29 21.91 -12.85
CA ARG A 90 -17.29 20.91 -12.39
C ARG A 90 -16.70 19.55 -12.08
N ALA A 91 -15.55 19.24 -12.65
CA ALA A 91 -14.76 18.06 -12.35
C ALA A 91 -13.29 18.35 -12.57
N PHE A 92 -12.42 17.53 -12.00
CA PHE A 92 -10.99 17.64 -12.24
C PHE A 92 -10.27 16.30 -12.40
N ILE A 93 -9.13 16.33 -13.07
CA ILE A 93 -8.13 15.26 -13.11
C ILE A 93 -6.86 15.85 -12.52
N ASN A 94 -6.36 15.25 -11.45
CA ASN A 94 -5.08 15.55 -10.84
C ASN A 94 -4.06 14.49 -11.26
N LEU A 95 -2.89 14.93 -11.68
CA LEU A 95 -1.77 14.10 -12.08
C LEU A 95 -0.64 14.28 -11.08
N GLU A 96 -0.06 13.17 -10.63
CA GLU A 96 0.95 13.13 -9.57
C GLU A 96 2.01 12.05 -9.78
N ALA A 97 3.03 12.06 -8.93
CA ALA A 97 3.95 10.95 -8.83
C ALA A 97 4.53 10.74 -7.42
N SER A 98 4.44 9.52 -6.93
CA SER A 98 5.18 9.05 -5.75
C SER A 98 6.21 7.98 -6.09
N GLY A 99 6.59 7.92 -7.36
CA GLY A 99 7.45 6.91 -7.99
C GLY A 99 7.80 7.33 -9.41
N SER A 100 8.71 6.61 -10.06
CA SER A 100 9.26 6.95 -11.37
C SER A 100 8.75 6.03 -12.48
N GLY A 101 7.56 6.37 -12.99
CA GLY A 101 6.89 5.67 -14.08
C GLY A 101 6.10 4.42 -13.66
N GLY A 102 6.09 3.42 -14.55
CA GLY A 102 5.19 2.27 -14.48
C GLY A 102 3.82 2.54 -15.09
N ARG A 103 2.81 1.79 -14.64
CA ARG A 103 1.40 2.09 -14.91
C ARG A 103 0.93 3.14 -13.90
N GLU A 104 0.43 4.26 -14.38
CA GLU A 104 -0.26 5.24 -13.55
C GLU A 104 -1.44 4.57 -12.83
N LEU A 105 -1.55 4.79 -11.53
CA LEU A 105 -2.59 4.22 -10.68
C LEU A 105 -3.65 5.29 -10.43
N LEU A 106 -4.91 5.01 -10.77
CA LEU A 106 -6.03 5.77 -10.21
C LEU A 106 -6.21 5.32 -8.75
N PHE A 107 -5.76 6.17 -7.81
CA PHE A 107 -5.76 5.86 -6.39
C PHE A 107 -6.78 6.69 -5.62
N GLN A 108 -7.36 7.76 -6.17
CA GLN A 108 -8.53 8.41 -5.57
C GLN A 108 -9.56 8.79 -6.63
N ALA A 109 -10.83 8.56 -6.30
CA ALA A 109 -11.96 9.14 -7.03
C ALA A 109 -12.87 9.88 -6.05
N GLY A 110 -13.27 11.10 -6.43
CA GLY A 110 -14.03 12.06 -5.63
C GLY A 110 -15.24 11.44 -4.92
N PRO A 111 -15.48 11.76 -3.63
CA PRO A 111 -16.57 11.14 -2.89
C PRO A 111 -17.91 11.43 -3.58
N ALA A 112 -18.80 10.42 -3.56
CA ALA A 112 -20.17 10.48 -4.06
C ALA A 112 -20.37 10.72 -5.59
N ASN A 113 -19.35 10.47 -6.42
CA ASN A 113 -19.42 10.72 -7.86
C ASN A 113 -18.98 9.51 -8.69
N GLN A 114 -19.73 8.39 -8.60
CA GLN A 114 -19.48 7.18 -9.40
C GLN A 114 -19.36 7.48 -10.90
N TRP A 115 -20.05 8.50 -11.41
CA TRP A 115 -19.99 8.86 -12.81
C TRP A 115 -18.58 9.20 -13.30
N LEU A 116 -17.70 9.77 -12.45
CA LEU A 116 -16.30 10.03 -12.83
C LEU A 116 -15.49 8.75 -12.95
N LEU A 117 -15.70 7.82 -12.02
CA LEU A 117 -15.09 6.50 -12.09
C LEU A 117 -15.59 5.74 -13.32
N ASN A 118 -16.90 5.78 -13.60
CA ASN A 118 -17.46 5.18 -14.80
C ASN A 118 -16.87 5.82 -16.08
N ALA A 119 -16.75 7.14 -16.13
CA ALA A 119 -16.11 7.84 -17.23
C ALA A 119 -14.64 7.39 -17.41
N TYR A 120 -13.89 7.20 -16.32
CA TYR A 120 -12.55 6.62 -16.39
C TYR A 120 -12.58 5.20 -16.97
N LEU A 121 -13.47 4.33 -16.50
CA LEU A 121 -13.52 2.93 -16.94
C LEU A 121 -14.03 2.76 -18.38
N GLU A 122 -14.93 3.64 -18.82
CA GLU A 122 -15.48 3.65 -20.18
C GLU A 122 -14.47 4.20 -21.19
N ALA A 123 -13.63 5.14 -20.78
CA ALA A 123 -12.76 5.89 -21.69
C ALA A 123 -11.27 5.54 -21.58
N ALA A 124 -10.76 5.11 -20.42
CA ALA A 124 -9.35 4.78 -20.27
C ALA A 124 -8.98 3.64 -21.22
N VAL A 125 -7.96 3.88 -22.05
CA VAL A 125 -7.42 2.90 -23.00
C VAL A 125 -6.78 1.73 -22.26
N HIS A 126 -6.15 2.02 -21.12
CA HIS A 126 -5.43 1.07 -20.30
C HIS A 126 -5.75 1.22 -18.81
N PRO A 127 -6.95 0.85 -18.35
CA PRO A 127 -7.38 1.13 -16.99
C PRO A 127 -6.47 0.46 -15.95
N HIS A 128 -6.19 1.17 -14.87
CA HIS A 128 -5.45 0.71 -13.71
C HIS A 128 -5.91 1.50 -12.48
N CYS A 129 -6.51 0.82 -11.50
CA CYS A 129 -7.15 1.47 -10.35
C CYS A 129 -7.19 0.53 -9.14
N SER A 130 -7.17 1.10 -7.94
CA SER A 130 -7.25 0.32 -6.71
C SER A 130 -7.99 1.08 -5.61
N VAL A 131 -9.12 0.54 -5.15
CA VAL A 131 -9.83 1.10 -4.00
C VAL A 131 -9.01 1.00 -2.70
N ILE A 132 -8.07 0.06 -2.62
CA ILE A 132 -7.15 -0.06 -1.48
C ILE A 132 -6.22 1.16 -1.44
N GLY A 133 -5.74 1.62 -2.60
CA GLY A 133 -4.97 2.86 -2.69
C GLY A 133 -5.76 4.04 -2.14
N GLN A 134 -7.06 4.11 -2.47
CA GLN A 134 -7.96 5.15 -1.97
C GLN A 134 -8.11 5.12 -0.46
N GLU A 135 -8.41 3.95 0.11
CA GLU A 135 -8.60 3.79 1.55
C GLU A 135 -7.31 4.05 2.33
N VAL A 136 -6.16 3.57 1.82
CA VAL A 136 -4.85 3.82 2.44
C VAL A 136 -4.52 5.31 2.43
N PHE A 137 -4.70 6.00 1.30
CA PHE A 137 -4.41 7.43 1.21
C PHE A 137 -5.36 8.26 2.08
N GLN A 138 -6.66 7.93 2.08
CA GLN A 138 -7.66 8.63 2.91
C GLN A 138 -7.55 8.32 4.40
N SER A 139 -6.91 7.21 4.79
CA SER A 139 -6.67 6.88 6.20
C SER A 139 -5.64 7.77 6.90
N GLY A 140 -4.82 8.51 6.13
CA GLY A 140 -3.71 9.29 6.65
C GLY A 140 -2.48 8.46 7.08
N VAL A 141 -2.50 7.15 6.86
CA VAL A 141 -1.32 6.28 7.07
C VAL A 141 -0.25 6.53 6.03
N TYR A 142 -0.66 6.93 4.81
CA TYR A 142 0.26 7.38 3.77
C TYR A 142 0.71 8.83 4.09
N PRO A 143 2.02 9.11 4.15
CA PRO A 143 2.52 10.43 4.59
C PRO A 143 2.47 11.53 3.51
N GLY A 144 1.97 11.22 2.31
CA GLY A 144 1.79 12.17 1.22
C GLY A 144 0.39 12.78 1.20
N ASP A 145 0.28 13.93 0.54
CA ASP A 145 -0.94 14.69 0.29
C ASP A 145 -0.81 15.29 -1.11
N THR A 146 -1.92 15.65 -1.76
CA THR A 146 -1.91 16.13 -3.15
C THR A 146 -2.92 17.25 -3.33
N ASP A 147 -2.76 18.02 -4.41
CA ASP A 147 -3.72 19.06 -4.80
C ASP A 147 -5.17 18.55 -4.94
N TYR A 148 -5.36 17.26 -5.21
CA TYR A 148 -6.68 16.63 -5.20
C TYR A 148 -7.45 16.93 -3.90
N ARG A 149 -6.79 16.86 -2.74
CA ARG A 149 -7.43 17.19 -1.46
C ARG A 149 -7.91 18.63 -1.45
N VAL A 150 -7.13 19.56 -1.98
CA VAL A 150 -7.47 20.98 -1.98
C VAL A 150 -8.72 21.25 -2.83
N PHE A 151 -8.78 20.66 -4.03
CA PHE A 151 -9.95 20.79 -4.89
C PHE A 151 -11.20 20.09 -4.30
N ARG A 152 -11.01 18.95 -3.64
CA ARG A 152 -12.08 18.22 -2.95
C ARG A 152 -12.63 18.99 -1.75
N ASP A 153 -11.76 19.43 -0.83
CA ASP A 153 -12.18 19.96 0.47
C ASP A 153 -12.59 21.42 0.40
N TYR A 154 -11.84 22.25 -0.33
CA TYR A 154 -12.12 23.69 -0.46
C TYR A 154 -12.98 24.01 -1.68
N GLY A 155 -12.79 23.27 -2.79
CA GLY A 155 -13.59 23.43 -4.00
C GLY A 155 -14.92 22.69 -3.97
N LYS A 156 -15.02 21.59 -3.20
CA LYS A 156 -16.16 20.65 -3.23
C LYS A 156 -16.43 20.13 -4.64
N ILE A 157 -15.37 19.97 -5.42
CA ILE A 157 -15.41 19.47 -6.79
C ILE A 157 -15.01 17.99 -6.75
N PRO A 158 -15.70 17.10 -7.48
CA PRO A 158 -15.25 15.73 -7.62
C PRO A 158 -14.12 15.62 -8.66
N GLY A 159 -13.19 14.69 -8.45
CA GLY A 159 -12.09 14.50 -9.39
C GLY A 159 -11.52 13.09 -9.39
N LEU A 160 -10.55 12.88 -10.27
CA LEU A 160 -9.73 11.67 -10.36
C LEU A 160 -8.30 12.05 -9.97
N ASP A 161 -7.65 11.22 -9.15
CA ASP A 161 -6.24 11.38 -8.77
C ASP A 161 -5.42 10.21 -9.30
N LEU A 162 -4.52 10.49 -10.24
CA LEU A 162 -3.68 9.50 -10.90
C LEU A 162 -2.22 9.74 -10.55
N ALA A 163 -1.51 8.71 -10.10
CA ALA A 163 -0.10 8.82 -9.79
C ALA A 163 0.76 7.71 -10.40
N PHE A 164 1.99 8.05 -10.78
CA PHE A 164 3.05 7.06 -10.93
C PHE A 164 3.54 6.61 -9.56
N VAL A 165 3.48 5.31 -9.27
CA VAL A 165 3.77 4.76 -7.92
C VAL A 165 4.90 3.74 -7.90
N GLN A 166 5.41 3.34 -9.07
CA GLN A 166 6.48 2.35 -9.18
C GLN A 166 7.85 2.97 -8.87
N ASN A 167 8.79 2.23 -8.27
CA ASN A 167 10.15 2.72 -7.97
C ASN A 167 10.19 3.98 -7.08
N GLY A 168 9.41 4.02 -6.01
CA GLY A 168 9.35 5.14 -5.05
C GLY A 168 10.65 5.51 -4.31
N TYR A 169 11.78 4.88 -4.64
CA TYR A 169 13.10 5.20 -4.06
C TYR A 169 13.66 6.54 -4.52
N TRP A 170 13.30 6.97 -5.73
CA TRP A 170 13.81 8.20 -6.32
C TRP A 170 12.94 9.40 -6.00
N TRP A 171 11.69 9.15 -5.60
CA TRP A 171 10.72 10.19 -5.24
C TRP A 171 11.31 11.17 -4.21
N HIS A 172 11.24 12.47 -4.52
CA HIS A 172 11.85 13.57 -3.76
C HIS A 172 13.36 13.44 -3.50
N THR A 173 14.12 12.93 -4.47
CA THR A 173 15.58 12.84 -4.43
C THR A 173 16.20 13.35 -5.72
N GLU A 174 17.51 13.60 -5.72
CA GLU A 174 18.25 13.97 -6.92
C GLU A 174 18.13 12.94 -8.06
N PHE A 175 17.77 11.68 -7.72
CA PHE A 175 17.62 10.59 -8.68
C PHE A 175 16.29 10.57 -9.41
N ASP A 176 15.33 11.43 -9.04
CA ASP A 176 14.08 11.60 -9.80
C ASP A 176 14.36 12.35 -11.11
N GLU A 177 14.99 11.65 -12.04
CA GLU A 177 15.42 12.18 -13.33
C GLU A 177 14.56 11.62 -14.46
N ALA A 178 14.33 12.43 -15.50
CA ALA A 178 13.55 12.01 -16.66
C ALA A 178 14.07 10.72 -17.33
N VAL A 179 15.38 10.48 -17.30
CA VAL A 179 16.02 9.27 -17.86
C VAL A 179 15.61 7.98 -17.13
N ARG A 180 15.12 8.10 -15.89
CA ARG A 180 14.74 6.96 -15.05
C ARG A 180 13.24 6.64 -15.11
N ILE A 181 12.44 7.48 -15.75
CA ILE A 181 11.04 7.19 -16.01
C ILE A 181 10.96 5.94 -16.87
N THR A 182 10.13 4.99 -16.44
CA THR A 182 9.92 3.74 -17.19
C THR A 182 9.44 4.04 -18.62
N ASN A 183 10.12 3.49 -19.61
CA ASN A 183 9.77 3.68 -21.03
C ASN A 183 8.32 3.27 -21.30
N GLY A 184 7.59 4.13 -22.03
CA GLY A 184 6.18 3.92 -22.36
C GLY A 184 5.19 4.45 -21.32
N SER A 185 5.63 4.79 -20.10
CA SER A 185 4.75 5.35 -19.05
C SER A 185 4.08 6.65 -19.49
N LEU A 186 4.85 7.58 -20.07
CA LEU A 186 4.31 8.85 -20.56
C LEU A 186 3.28 8.64 -21.69
N GLN A 187 3.56 7.74 -22.64
CA GLN A 187 2.64 7.44 -23.75
C GLN A 187 1.33 6.83 -23.23
N ARG A 188 1.43 5.83 -22.35
CA ARG A 188 0.27 5.16 -21.74
C ARG A 188 -0.59 6.14 -20.95
N ALA A 189 0.02 6.93 -20.06
CA ALA A 189 -0.69 7.91 -19.26
C ALA A 189 -1.32 8.99 -20.16
N GLY A 190 -0.61 9.45 -21.20
CA GLY A 190 -1.13 10.38 -22.19
C GLY A 190 -2.38 9.85 -22.91
N GLU A 191 -2.36 8.59 -23.36
CA GLU A 191 -3.52 7.94 -23.98
C GLU A 191 -4.72 7.87 -23.04
N ASN A 192 -4.49 7.48 -21.78
CA ASN A 192 -5.53 7.43 -20.76
C ASN A 192 -6.10 8.80 -20.43
N VAL A 193 -5.26 9.76 -20.04
CA VAL A 193 -5.69 11.09 -19.63
C VAL A 193 -6.38 11.82 -20.78
N TYR A 194 -5.86 11.73 -22.01
CA TYR A 194 -6.50 12.34 -23.19
C TYR A 194 -7.88 11.72 -23.46
N SER A 195 -7.98 10.39 -23.48
CA SER A 195 -9.25 9.71 -23.74
C SER A 195 -10.31 10.01 -22.66
N VAL A 196 -9.91 9.94 -21.39
CA VAL A 196 -10.79 10.24 -20.25
C VAL A 196 -11.21 11.71 -20.26
N LEU A 197 -10.28 12.64 -20.48
CA LEU A 197 -10.60 14.06 -20.56
C LEU A 197 -11.58 14.37 -21.70
N THR A 198 -11.32 13.86 -22.91
CA THR A 198 -12.21 14.11 -24.06
C THR A 198 -13.60 13.50 -23.85
N HIS A 199 -13.68 12.31 -23.24
CA HIS A 199 -14.95 11.72 -22.83
C HIS A 199 -15.70 12.59 -21.81
N LEU A 200 -15.00 13.08 -20.77
CA LEU A 200 -15.59 13.98 -19.77
C LEU A 200 -16.10 15.28 -20.41
N LEU A 201 -15.32 15.89 -21.30
CA LEU A 201 -15.70 17.13 -21.98
C LEU A 201 -16.94 16.96 -22.85
N ALA A 202 -17.17 15.78 -23.44
CA ALA A 202 -18.36 15.48 -24.21
C ALA A 202 -19.56 15.04 -23.35
N SER A 203 -19.35 14.87 -22.04
CA SER A 203 -20.31 14.21 -21.18
C SER A 203 -21.45 15.12 -20.71
N PRO A 204 -22.72 14.64 -20.73
CA PRO A 204 -23.84 15.37 -20.14
C PRO A 204 -23.75 15.47 -18.60
N TYR A 205 -22.88 14.67 -17.96
CA TYR A 205 -22.68 14.69 -16.51
C TYR A 205 -22.26 16.08 -16.01
N LEU A 206 -21.45 16.81 -16.78
CA LEU A 206 -20.94 18.13 -16.39
C LEU A 206 -22.04 19.20 -16.29
N GLU A 207 -23.12 19.04 -17.05
CA GLU A 207 -24.28 19.94 -17.03
C GLU A 207 -25.23 19.63 -15.88
N ARG A 208 -25.41 18.33 -15.57
CA ARG A 208 -26.42 17.83 -14.61
C ARG A 208 -25.82 16.92 -13.54
N PRO A 209 -24.81 17.35 -12.77
CA PRO A 209 -24.11 16.48 -11.81
C PRO A 209 -25.05 15.92 -10.72
N ALA A 210 -26.09 16.68 -10.34
CA ALA A 210 -27.05 16.27 -9.31
C ALA A 210 -27.90 15.05 -9.70
N GLU A 211 -28.10 14.80 -11.00
CA GLU A 211 -28.88 13.64 -11.48
C GLU A 211 -28.10 12.33 -11.38
N TYR A 212 -26.78 12.42 -11.20
CA TYR A 212 -25.85 11.29 -11.20
C TYR A 212 -25.06 11.17 -9.89
N GLY A 213 -25.46 11.94 -8.87
CA GLY A 213 -24.90 11.90 -7.52
C GLY A 213 -25.34 10.67 -6.71
N ASP A 214 -24.57 10.36 -5.69
CA ASP A 214 -24.87 9.38 -4.62
C ASP A 214 -24.93 7.91 -5.02
N LYS A 215 -23.94 7.47 -5.80
CA LYS A 215 -23.59 6.06 -5.85
C LYS A 215 -22.13 5.84 -5.48
N ARG A 216 -21.89 4.89 -4.58
CA ARG A 216 -20.55 4.43 -4.21
C ARG A 216 -20.29 3.12 -4.94
N SER A 217 -19.04 2.87 -5.31
CA SER A 217 -18.64 1.66 -6.01
C SER A 217 -17.43 1.03 -5.38
N VAL A 218 -17.37 -0.30 -5.49
CA VAL A 218 -16.14 -1.06 -5.27
C VAL A 218 -15.46 -1.21 -6.62
N PHE A 219 -14.17 -0.88 -6.69
CA PHE A 219 -13.38 -1.00 -7.91
C PHE A 219 -11.98 -1.51 -7.61
N PHE A 220 -11.49 -2.43 -8.45
CA PHE A 220 -10.13 -2.92 -8.35
C PHE A 220 -9.67 -3.52 -9.67
N ASP A 221 -8.37 -3.44 -9.92
CA ASP A 221 -7.70 -4.21 -10.95
C ASP A 221 -7.49 -5.66 -10.47
N PHE A 222 -7.94 -6.64 -11.25
CA PHE A 222 -7.77 -8.06 -10.97
C PHE A 222 -6.48 -8.58 -11.62
N LEU A 223 -5.41 -8.71 -10.81
CA LEU A 223 -4.11 -9.27 -11.19
C LEU A 223 -3.38 -8.57 -12.36
N GLY A 224 -3.71 -7.32 -12.64
CA GLY A 224 -3.22 -6.56 -13.79
C GLY A 224 -3.97 -6.84 -15.09
N LEU A 225 -5.01 -7.69 -15.10
CA LEU A 225 -5.62 -8.23 -16.32
C LEU A 225 -6.83 -7.44 -16.79
N PHE A 226 -7.74 -7.11 -15.88
CA PHE A 226 -8.96 -6.36 -16.16
C PHE A 226 -9.47 -5.69 -14.88
N VAL A 227 -10.31 -4.67 -15.03
CA VAL A 227 -10.91 -3.97 -13.90
C VAL A 227 -12.30 -4.52 -13.59
N VAL A 228 -12.59 -4.70 -12.29
CA VAL A 228 -13.89 -5.09 -11.77
C VAL A 228 -14.51 -3.90 -11.04
N VAL A 229 -15.69 -3.46 -11.47
CA VAL A 229 -16.44 -2.37 -10.83
C VAL A 229 -17.90 -2.74 -10.65
N TYR A 230 -18.44 -2.47 -9.46
CA TYR A 230 -19.84 -2.69 -9.13
C TYR A 230 -20.31 -1.77 -8.00
N ASP A 231 -21.63 -1.58 -7.90
CA ASP A 231 -22.26 -0.75 -6.86
C ASP A 231 -22.04 -1.35 -5.46
N VAL A 232 -21.80 -0.50 -4.46
CA VAL A 232 -21.64 -0.93 -3.05
C VAL A 232 -22.86 -1.70 -2.53
N LYS A 233 -24.07 -1.42 -3.02
CA LYS A 233 -25.28 -2.19 -2.67
C LYS A 233 -25.18 -3.64 -3.14
N ILE A 234 -24.65 -3.86 -4.35
CA ILE A 234 -24.40 -5.21 -4.87
C ILE A 234 -23.30 -5.89 -4.04
N SER A 235 -22.26 -5.14 -3.66
CA SER A 235 -21.22 -5.61 -2.73
C SER A 235 -21.82 -6.12 -1.43
N HIS A 236 -22.66 -5.32 -0.78
CA HIS A 236 -23.29 -5.69 0.49
C HIS A 236 -24.20 -6.90 0.34
N MET A 237 -24.97 -7.00 -0.74
CA MET A 237 -25.81 -8.16 -1.00
C MET A 237 -24.96 -9.44 -1.13
N ILE A 238 -23.90 -9.42 -1.93
CA ILE A 238 -22.98 -10.56 -2.09
C ILE A 238 -22.33 -10.91 -0.76
N ASN A 239 -21.84 -9.91 -0.02
CA ASN A 239 -21.18 -10.10 1.26
C ASN A 239 -22.13 -10.71 2.30
N ILE A 240 -23.34 -10.17 2.45
CA ILE A 240 -24.34 -10.67 3.41
C ILE A 240 -24.70 -12.13 3.10
N VAL A 241 -24.90 -12.48 1.84
CA VAL A 241 -25.16 -13.87 1.43
C VAL A 241 -23.98 -14.78 1.77
N ALA A 242 -22.76 -14.38 1.42
CA ALA A 242 -21.55 -15.16 1.73
C ALA A 242 -21.33 -15.32 3.25
N ILE A 243 -21.55 -14.25 4.02
CA ILE A 243 -21.47 -14.24 5.48
C ILE A 243 -22.49 -15.21 6.08
N PHE A 244 -23.75 -15.12 5.65
CA PHE A 244 -24.82 -15.97 6.13
C PHE A 244 -24.55 -17.45 5.85
N ILE A 245 -24.13 -17.79 4.63
CA ILE A 245 -23.80 -19.17 4.26
C ILE A 245 -22.59 -19.66 5.07
N GLY A 246 -21.54 -18.85 5.23
CA GLY A 246 -20.37 -19.20 6.04
C GLY A 246 -20.75 -19.59 7.47
N PHE A 247 -21.56 -18.77 8.15
CA PHE A 247 -22.03 -19.08 9.50
C PHE A 247 -23.00 -20.27 9.56
N LEU A 248 -23.89 -20.41 8.57
CA LEU A 248 -24.83 -21.53 8.50
C LEU A 248 -24.11 -22.88 8.40
N VAL A 249 -23.07 -22.96 7.57
CA VAL A 249 -22.25 -24.16 7.38
C VAL A 249 -21.52 -24.51 8.68
N THR A 250 -20.90 -23.52 9.31
CA THR A 250 -20.28 -23.68 10.63
C THR A 250 -21.27 -24.20 11.67
N MET A 251 -22.47 -23.64 11.73
CA MET A 251 -23.51 -24.08 12.65
C MET A 251 -23.93 -25.53 12.38
N ALA A 252 -24.17 -25.88 11.11
CA ALA A 252 -24.52 -27.24 10.72
C ALA A 252 -23.43 -28.26 11.10
N ARG A 253 -22.15 -27.93 10.86
CA ARG A 253 -21.01 -28.80 11.21
C ARG A 253 -20.82 -28.93 12.73
N PHE A 254 -21.03 -27.85 13.48
CA PHE A 254 -20.99 -27.87 14.95
C PHE A 254 -22.01 -28.84 15.54
N PHE A 255 -23.24 -28.89 15.01
CA PHE A 255 -24.28 -29.80 15.49
C PHE A 255 -24.10 -31.26 15.02
N GLN A 256 -23.32 -31.52 13.97
CA GLN A 256 -23.00 -32.88 13.51
C GLN A 256 -22.03 -33.61 14.45
N ASP A 257 -20.95 -32.94 14.88
CA ASP A 257 -19.95 -33.51 15.79
C ASP A 257 -19.30 -32.40 16.63
N ARG A 258 -19.97 -32.06 17.74
CA ARG A 258 -19.57 -30.96 18.62
C ARG A 258 -18.14 -31.10 19.14
N ASN A 259 -17.74 -32.31 19.54
CA ASN A 259 -16.43 -32.53 20.16
C ASN A 259 -15.31 -32.36 19.13
N LEU A 260 -15.48 -32.92 17.93
CA LEU A 260 -14.51 -32.75 16.86
C LEU A 260 -14.43 -31.30 16.39
N TYR A 261 -15.56 -30.60 16.33
CA TYR A 261 -15.60 -29.19 15.94
C TYR A 261 -14.89 -28.29 16.96
N ILE A 262 -15.17 -28.46 18.26
CA ILE A 262 -14.48 -27.69 19.33
C ILE A 262 -12.98 -27.93 19.26
N ARG A 263 -12.55 -29.17 19.05
CA ARG A 263 -11.12 -29.49 18.84
C ARG A 263 -10.55 -28.75 17.64
N ALA A 264 -11.20 -28.81 16.48
CA ALA A 264 -10.76 -28.10 15.28
C ALA A 264 -10.69 -26.58 15.49
N PHE A 265 -11.64 -26.00 16.23
CA PHE A 265 -11.66 -24.59 16.57
C PHE A 265 -10.45 -24.19 17.42
N VAL A 266 -10.18 -24.93 18.50
CA VAL A 266 -9.01 -24.67 19.37
C VAL A 266 -7.71 -24.82 18.58
N GLU A 267 -7.58 -25.88 17.77
CA GLU A 267 -6.38 -26.13 16.97
C GLU A 267 -6.18 -25.07 15.88
N TYR A 268 -7.26 -24.60 15.21
CA TYR A 268 -7.20 -23.50 14.24
C TYR A 268 -6.64 -22.22 14.86
N PHE A 269 -7.15 -21.81 16.02
CA PHE A 269 -6.67 -20.61 16.71
C PHE A 269 -5.29 -20.80 17.32
N ALA A 270 -4.91 -22.02 17.70
CA ALA A 270 -3.54 -22.32 18.11
C ALA A 270 -2.54 -22.18 16.94
N VAL A 271 -2.92 -22.60 15.73
CA VAL A 271 -2.12 -22.40 14.50
C VAL A 271 -2.02 -20.91 14.13
N LEU A 272 -3.14 -20.16 14.19
CA LEU A 272 -3.11 -18.72 13.97
C LEU A 272 -2.18 -18.03 14.99
N THR A 273 -2.35 -18.33 16.28
CA THR A 273 -1.55 -17.73 17.35
C THR A 273 -0.07 -18.07 17.23
N SER A 274 0.28 -19.30 16.82
CA SER A 274 1.69 -19.67 16.63
C SER A 274 2.33 -18.90 15.48
N MET A 275 1.63 -18.70 14.36
CA MET A 275 2.12 -17.89 13.23
C MET A 275 2.29 -16.41 13.62
N VAL A 276 1.34 -15.82 14.37
CA VAL A 276 1.47 -14.45 14.87
C VAL A 276 2.65 -14.32 15.84
N ALA A 277 2.79 -15.27 16.77
CA ALA A 277 3.89 -15.29 17.73
C ALA A 277 5.26 -15.40 17.04
N VAL A 278 5.38 -16.23 16.00
CA VAL A 278 6.61 -16.35 15.20
C VAL A 278 6.89 -15.08 14.42
N THR A 279 5.88 -14.44 13.82
CA THR A 279 6.05 -13.15 13.13
C THR A 279 6.59 -12.09 14.08
N TYR A 280 6.01 -11.99 15.28
CA TYR A 280 6.47 -11.09 16.33
C TYR A 280 7.91 -11.41 16.77
N GLY A 281 8.22 -12.69 16.99
CA GLY A 281 9.55 -13.16 17.33
C GLY A 281 10.60 -12.81 16.26
N MET A 282 10.28 -13.03 14.97
CA MET A 282 11.16 -12.67 13.85
C MET A 282 11.40 -11.16 13.80
N THR A 283 10.35 -10.35 13.98
CA THR A 283 10.46 -8.88 14.02
C THR A 283 11.42 -8.42 15.13
N LYS A 284 11.33 -9.02 16.33
CA LYS A 284 12.24 -8.72 17.44
C LYS A 284 13.66 -9.22 17.19
N MET A 285 13.81 -10.39 16.58
CA MET A 285 15.12 -10.96 16.24
C MET A 285 15.85 -10.10 15.21
N VAL A 286 15.18 -9.66 14.15
CA VAL A 286 15.74 -8.76 13.12
C VAL A 286 16.23 -7.47 13.75
N ALA A 287 15.41 -6.85 14.62
CA ALA A 287 15.79 -5.63 15.33
C ALA A 287 16.98 -5.87 16.28
N PHE A 288 17.01 -6.99 17.00
CA PHE A 288 18.12 -7.36 17.91
C PHE A 288 19.45 -7.55 17.17
N LEU A 289 19.41 -8.09 15.95
CA LEU A 289 20.58 -8.33 15.11
C LEU A 289 21.04 -7.10 14.31
N TYR A 290 20.50 -5.91 14.58
CA TYR A 290 20.72 -4.71 13.75
C TYR A 290 20.45 -4.96 12.25
N GLY A 291 19.56 -5.92 11.96
CA GLY A 291 19.16 -6.32 10.61
C GLY A 291 17.96 -5.54 10.07
N THR A 292 17.52 -4.48 10.76
CA THR A 292 16.42 -3.64 10.29
C THR A 292 16.75 -3.03 8.92
N LEU A 293 15.76 -2.97 8.03
CA LEU A 293 15.84 -2.48 6.64
C LEU A 293 16.63 -3.37 5.68
N GLN A 294 17.04 -4.60 6.03
CA GLN A 294 17.77 -5.47 5.09
C GLN A 294 16.98 -5.80 3.81
N TRP A 295 15.64 -5.69 3.87
CA TRP A 295 14.75 -5.80 2.70
C TRP A 295 14.65 -4.52 1.86
N TYR A 296 15.26 -3.39 2.27
CA TYR A 296 15.08 -2.10 1.61
C TYR A 296 15.48 -2.12 0.15
N THR A 297 16.67 -2.62 -0.20
CA THR A 297 17.09 -2.73 -1.61
C THR A 297 16.52 -3.98 -2.30
N HIS A 298 16.21 -5.02 -1.53
CA HIS A 298 15.83 -6.34 -2.04
C HIS A 298 14.57 -6.82 -1.33
N HIS A 299 13.40 -6.38 -1.82
CA HIS A 299 12.10 -6.61 -1.19
C HIS A 299 11.80 -8.10 -0.90
N TRP A 300 12.26 -9.01 -1.76
CA TRP A 300 12.05 -10.46 -1.59
C TRP A 300 12.68 -11.02 -0.31
N ILE A 301 13.67 -10.34 0.28
CA ILE A 301 14.23 -10.71 1.58
C ILE A 301 13.15 -10.65 2.68
N ALA A 302 12.20 -9.71 2.61
CA ALA A 302 11.09 -9.65 3.57
C ALA A 302 10.22 -10.92 3.50
N ALA A 303 10.00 -11.47 2.30
CA ALA A 303 9.27 -12.72 2.13
C ALA A 303 10.02 -13.93 2.72
N ILE A 304 11.36 -13.91 2.68
CA ILE A 304 12.19 -14.95 3.32
C ILE A 304 12.13 -14.83 4.84
N ILE A 305 12.35 -13.62 5.38
CA ILE A 305 12.43 -13.39 6.82
C ILE A 305 11.07 -13.60 7.51
N TYR A 306 9.97 -13.21 6.86
CA TYR A 306 8.64 -13.25 7.47
C TYR A 306 7.75 -14.34 6.87
N GLY A 307 7.71 -14.49 5.56
CA GLY A 307 6.82 -15.44 4.88
C GLY A 307 7.19 -16.91 5.14
N ILE A 308 8.46 -17.28 4.94
CA ILE A 308 8.91 -18.68 5.14
C ILE A 308 8.66 -19.16 6.57
N PRO A 309 9.02 -18.40 7.64
CA PRO A 309 8.73 -18.84 9.00
C PRO A 309 7.25 -19.01 9.31
N ILE A 310 6.38 -18.17 8.75
CA ILE A 310 4.93 -18.29 8.92
C ILE A 310 4.43 -19.58 8.27
N VAL A 311 4.80 -19.84 7.01
CA VAL A 311 4.42 -21.07 6.29
C VAL A 311 4.90 -22.30 7.03
N TRP A 312 6.18 -22.30 7.45
CA TRP A 312 6.77 -23.41 8.19
C TRP A 312 6.04 -23.64 9.51
N THR A 313 5.80 -22.59 10.27
CA THR A 313 5.13 -22.67 11.58
C THR A 313 3.70 -23.15 11.43
N GLY A 314 2.94 -22.61 10.48
CA GLY A 314 1.58 -23.05 10.19
C GLY A 314 1.52 -24.54 9.85
N TYR A 315 2.41 -24.99 8.97
CA TYR A 315 2.52 -26.41 8.61
C TYR A 315 2.95 -27.29 9.78
N ALA A 316 3.96 -26.89 10.56
CA ALA A 316 4.48 -27.64 11.69
C ALA A 316 3.44 -27.76 12.83
N THR A 317 2.78 -26.67 13.20
CA THR A 317 1.73 -26.67 14.22
C THR A 317 0.54 -27.50 13.77
N GLN A 318 0.12 -27.37 12.50
CA GLN A 318 -0.98 -28.19 11.95
C GLN A 318 -0.62 -29.68 11.91
N THR A 319 0.60 -30.03 11.52
CA THR A 319 1.08 -31.42 11.51
C THR A 319 1.13 -32.01 12.92
N PHE A 320 1.59 -31.23 13.91
CA PHE A 320 1.63 -31.64 15.32
C PHE A 320 0.25 -31.96 15.91
N PHE A 321 -0.77 -31.19 15.54
CA PHE A 321 -2.13 -31.46 16.01
C PHE A 321 -2.79 -32.61 15.25
N THR A 322 -2.69 -32.59 13.93
CA THR A 322 -3.29 -33.61 13.08
C THR A 322 -2.67 -34.97 13.35
N SER A 323 -1.37 -35.10 13.68
CA SER A 323 -0.70 -36.37 14.00
C SER A 323 -1.40 -37.16 15.11
N LYS A 324 -2.05 -36.48 16.05
CA LYS A 324 -2.77 -37.07 17.20
C LYS A 324 -4.21 -37.49 16.88
N LEU A 325 -4.67 -37.30 15.65
CA LEU A 325 -6.02 -37.62 15.23
C LEU A 325 -6.12 -39.04 14.66
N ALA A 326 -7.18 -39.79 14.95
CA ALA A 326 -7.36 -41.10 14.33
C ALA A 326 -7.66 -40.98 12.83
N SER A 327 -7.19 -41.92 12.01
CA SER A 327 -7.30 -41.83 10.54
C SER A 327 -8.73 -41.65 10.03
N TYR A 328 -9.71 -42.26 10.69
CA TYR A 328 -11.13 -42.15 10.32
C TYR A 328 -11.75 -40.76 10.60
N GLN A 329 -11.11 -39.94 11.44
CA GLN A 329 -11.60 -38.60 11.80
C GLN A 329 -11.06 -37.51 10.88
N ILE A 330 -9.96 -37.77 10.14
CA ILE A 330 -9.23 -36.76 9.35
C ILE A 330 -10.13 -36.01 8.37
N LEU A 331 -10.98 -36.72 7.64
CA LEU A 331 -11.84 -36.10 6.63
C LEU A 331 -12.86 -35.16 7.28
N LYS A 332 -13.54 -35.61 8.35
CA LYS A 332 -14.49 -34.78 9.10
C LYS A 332 -13.82 -33.58 9.77
N PHE A 333 -12.62 -33.78 10.30
CA PHE A 333 -11.82 -32.73 10.91
C PHE A 333 -11.38 -31.67 9.89
N SER A 334 -10.95 -32.10 8.71
CA SER A 334 -10.61 -31.22 7.57
C SER A 334 -11.81 -30.36 7.14
N ASP A 335 -13.00 -30.97 7.05
CA ASP A 335 -14.26 -30.23 6.78
C ASP A 335 -14.57 -29.21 7.89
N CYS A 336 -14.34 -29.56 9.17
CA CYS A 336 -14.51 -28.63 10.28
C CYS A 336 -13.55 -27.43 10.14
N LEU A 337 -12.26 -27.67 9.88
CA LEU A 337 -11.27 -26.61 9.67
C LEU A 337 -11.64 -25.68 8.51
N GLU A 338 -12.09 -26.23 7.39
CA GLU A 338 -12.54 -25.43 6.25
C GLU A 338 -13.73 -24.54 6.66
N SER A 339 -14.73 -25.09 7.34
CA SER A 339 -15.88 -24.28 7.81
C SER A 339 -15.48 -23.20 8.81
N ILE A 340 -14.59 -23.50 9.75
CA ILE A 340 -14.06 -22.53 10.73
C ILE A 340 -13.31 -21.40 10.02
N HIS A 341 -12.47 -21.73 9.04
CA HIS A 341 -11.77 -20.73 8.25
C HIS A 341 -12.74 -19.82 7.48
N LEU A 342 -13.73 -20.40 6.80
CA LEU A 342 -14.73 -19.62 6.06
C LEU A 342 -15.56 -18.73 6.98
N ALA A 343 -15.92 -19.20 8.18
CA ALA A 343 -16.59 -18.37 9.18
C ALA A 343 -15.67 -17.26 9.75
N PHE A 344 -14.37 -17.53 9.90
CA PHE A 344 -13.39 -16.52 10.32
C PHE A 344 -13.26 -15.40 9.27
N ILE A 345 -13.13 -15.75 7.99
CA ILE A 345 -13.14 -14.79 6.89
C ILE A 345 -14.48 -14.06 6.81
N ALA A 346 -15.61 -14.75 6.96
CA ALA A 346 -16.93 -14.13 6.99
C ALA A 346 -17.07 -13.12 8.13
N ALA A 347 -16.50 -13.38 9.31
CA ALA A 347 -16.49 -12.43 10.41
C ALA A 347 -15.68 -11.17 10.08
N ILE A 348 -14.53 -11.32 9.41
CA ILE A 348 -13.74 -10.16 8.93
C ILE A 348 -14.55 -9.39 7.87
N LEU A 349 -15.12 -10.09 6.89
CA LEU A 349 -15.95 -9.48 5.85
C LEU A 349 -17.16 -8.75 6.44
N MET A 350 -17.74 -9.26 7.51
CA MET A 350 -18.84 -8.62 8.24
C MET A 350 -18.40 -7.29 8.84
N ILE A 351 -17.20 -7.21 9.42
CA ILE A 351 -16.64 -5.93 9.92
C ILE A 351 -16.48 -4.93 8.77
N PHE A 352 -15.87 -5.35 7.66
CA PHE A 352 -15.66 -4.49 6.50
C PHE A 352 -16.98 -4.01 5.89
N THR A 353 -17.96 -4.91 5.78
CA THR A 353 -19.30 -4.58 5.26
C THR A 353 -20.06 -3.65 6.22
N TYR A 354 -19.88 -3.80 7.54
CA TYR A 354 -20.52 -2.94 8.53
C TYR A 354 -19.97 -1.50 8.53
N TYR A 355 -18.67 -1.34 8.29
CA TYR A 355 -17.99 -0.04 8.23
C TYR A 355 -17.92 0.56 6.81
N ASP A 356 -18.64 -0.02 5.83
CA ASP A 356 -18.60 0.39 4.41
C ASP A 356 -17.18 0.44 3.81
N VAL A 357 -16.30 -0.48 4.22
CA VAL A 357 -14.93 -0.58 3.71
C VAL A 357 -14.92 -1.42 2.43
N ALA A 358 -14.63 -0.79 1.31
CA ALA A 358 -14.70 -1.36 -0.02
C ALA A 358 -13.63 -2.43 -0.30
N SER A 359 -12.46 -2.37 0.37
CA SER A 359 -11.45 -3.45 0.30
C SER A 359 -11.93 -4.81 0.86
N GLY A 360 -13.15 -4.86 1.42
CA GLY A 360 -13.83 -6.11 1.78
C GLY A 360 -13.89 -7.15 0.65
N PHE A 361 -13.79 -6.74 -0.62
CA PHE A 361 -13.74 -7.65 -1.76
C PHE A 361 -12.61 -8.70 -1.65
N LEU A 362 -11.47 -8.37 -1.03
CA LEU A 362 -10.38 -9.32 -0.83
C LEU A 362 -10.80 -10.52 0.02
N PHE A 363 -11.60 -10.27 1.06
CA PHE A 363 -12.16 -11.30 1.93
C PHE A 363 -13.32 -12.03 1.26
N ALA A 364 -14.15 -11.32 0.48
CA ALA A 364 -15.18 -11.96 -0.34
C ALA A 364 -14.59 -12.98 -1.33
N LEU A 365 -13.44 -12.67 -1.95
CA LEU A 365 -12.72 -13.61 -2.82
C LEU A 365 -12.17 -14.83 -2.06
N GLN A 366 -11.80 -14.70 -0.78
CA GLN A 366 -11.42 -15.87 0.04
C GLN A 366 -12.61 -16.79 0.34
N LEU A 367 -13.85 -16.32 0.16
CA LEU A 367 -15.08 -17.11 0.37
C LEU A 367 -15.57 -17.86 -0.88
N LEU A 368 -14.86 -17.77 -2.02
CA LEU A 368 -15.17 -18.56 -3.22
C LEU A 368 -15.32 -20.08 -2.99
N PRO A 369 -14.63 -20.73 -2.03
CA PRO A 369 -14.93 -22.11 -1.65
C PRO A 369 -16.40 -22.40 -1.31
N LEU A 370 -17.19 -21.41 -0.85
CA LEU A 370 -18.61 -21.58 -0.56
C LEU A 370 -19.44 -21.94 -1.80
N ILE A 371 -18.96 -21.65 -3.02
CA ILE A 371 -19.62 -21.99 -4.27
C ILE A 371 -19.94 -23.48 -4.36
N ARG A 372 -19.11 -24.34 -3.76
CA ARG A 372 -19.30 -25.81 -3.75
C ARG A 372 -20.58 -26.27 -3.05
N LEU A 373 -21.15 -25.40 -2.21
CA LEU A 373 -22.35 -25.69 -1.43
C LEU A 373 -23.62 -25.25 -2.16
N ILE A 374 -23.49 -24.35 -3.12
CA ILE A 374 -24.60 -23.76 -3.88
C ILE A 374 -24.73 -24.45 -5.24
N VAL A 375 -23.60 -24.73 -5.89
CA VAL A 375 -23.57 -25.34 -7.21
C VAL A 375 -23.57 -26.87 -7.08
N PRO A 376 -24.49 -27.59 -7.77
CA PRO A 376 -24.51 -29.05 -7.75
C PRO A 376 -23.31 -29.59 -8.55
N ILE A 377 -22.20 -29.80 -7.84
CA ILE A 377 -20.97 -30.35 -8.41
C ILE A 377 -20.97 -31.87 -8.24
N SER A 378 -20.55 -32.60 -9.26
CA SER A 378 -20.49 -34.06 -9.22
C SER A 378 -19.61 -34.54 -8.05
N LYS A 379 -20.01 -35.66 -7.41
CA LYS A 379 -19.23 -36.27 -6.33
C LYS A 379 -17.84 -36.70 -6.79
N GLU A 380 -17.63 -36.95 -8.08
CA GLU A 380 -16.30 -37.27 -8.64
C GLU A 380 -15.40 -36.04 -8.71
N THR A 381 -15.93 -34.91 -9.17
CA THR A 381 -15.19 -33.64 -9.21
C THR A 381 -14.84 -33.15 -7.81
N GLN A 382 -15.73 -33.35 -6.82
CA GLN A 382 -15.46 -33.01 -5.42
C GLN A 382 -14.39 -33.90 -4.77
N LYS A 383 -14.18 -35.13 -5.27
CA LYS A 383 -13.12 -36.03 -4.80
C LYS A 383 -11.73 -35.63 -5.32
N LEU A 384 -11.65 -34.81 -6.37
CA LEU A 384 -10.37 -34.30 -6.85
C LEU A 384 -9.84 -33.25 -5.86
N LEU A 385 -8.73 -33.57 -5.19
CA LEU A 385 -7.99 -32.65 -4.29
C LEU A 385 -7.66 -31.31 -4.94
N ILE A 386 -7.53 -31.30 -6.27
CA ILE A 386 -7.21 -30.14 -7.09
C ILE A 386 -8.35 -29.11 -7.09
N PHE A 387 -9.61 -29.55 -7.06
CA PHE A 387 -10.76 -28.66 -7.23
C PHE A 387 -10.93 -27.62 -6.10
N PRO A 388 -10.82 -27.98 -4.81
CA PRO A 388 -10.75 -27.00 -3.72
C PRO A 388 -9.64 -25.96 -3.86
N LEU A 389 -8.46 -26.36 -4.35
CA LEU A 389 -7.31 -25.47 -4.53
C LEU A 389 -7.60 -24.43 -5.64
N TRP A 390 -8.26 -24.82 -6.72
CA TRP A 390 -8.69 -23.89 -7.78
C TRP A 390 -9.63 -22.79 -7.26
N LEU A 391 -10.45 -23.09 -6.26
CA LEU A 391 -11.36 -22.09 -5.68
C LEU A 391 -10.67 -21.15 -4.67
N ILE A 392 -9.56 -21.58 -4.07
CA ILE A 392 -8.73 -20.74 -3.19
C ILE A 392 -7.82 -19.82 -4.02
N LEU A 393 -7.38 -20.28 -5.18
CA LEU A 393 -6.35 -19.61 -6.00
C LEU A 393 -6.67 -18.14 -6.34
N PRO A 394 -7.88 -17.75 -6.80
CA PRO A 394 -8.15 -16.34 -7.11
C PRO A 394 -7.99 -15.42 -5.90
N GLY A 395 -8.48 -15.86 -4.74
CA GLY A 395 -8.33 -15.13 -3.48
C GLY A 395 -6.86 -15.03 -3.06
N ALA A 396 -6.13 -16.15 -3.08
CA ALA A 396 -4.72 -16.18 -2.72
C ALA A 396 -3.86 -15.32 -3.66
N ALA A 397 -4.11 -15.39 -4.97
CA ALA A 397 -3.41 -14.59 -5.97
C ALA A 397 -3.66 -13.09 -5.75
N MET A 398 -4.91 -12.69 -5.47
CA MET A 398 -5.23 -11.29 -5.20
C MET A 398 -4.60 -10.77 -3.91
N LEU A 399 -4.48 -11.61 -2.86
CA LEU A 399 -3.74 -11.26 -1.65
C LEU A 399 -2.25 -11.02 -1.96
N VAL A 400 -1.62 -11.91 -2.74
CA VAL A 400 -0.21 -11.76 -3.14
C VAL A 400 -0.01 -10.51 -4.00
N TYR A 401 -0.87 -10.30 -5.00
CA TYR A 401 -0.84 -9.14 -5.89
C TYR A 401 -0.98 -7.82 -5.12
N THR A 402 -1.95 -7.75 -4.21
CA THR A 402 -2.15 -6.56 -3.36
C THR A 402 -0.96 -6.32 -2.44
N SER A 403 -0.41 -7.38 -1.83
CA SER A 403 0.75 -7.25 -0.95
C SER A 403 2.00 -6.84 -1.70
N GLU A 404 2.20 -7.29 -2.94
CA GLU A 404 3.30 -6.85 -3.79
C GLU A 404 3.19 -5.34 -4.08
N MET A 405 2.01 -4.87 -4.48
CA MET A 405 1.73 -3.44 -4.68
C MET A 405 1.96 -2.61 -3.41
N LEU A 406 1.49 -3.08 -2.25
CA LEU A 406 1.72 -2.38 -0.97
C LEU A 406 3.21 -2.34 -0.64
N ILE A 407 3.93 -3.44 -0.81
CA ILE A 407 5.37 -3.53 -0.53
C ILE A 407 6.17 -2.65 -1.47
N SER A 408 5.84 -2.60 -2.76
CA SER A 408 6.54 -1.76 -3.74
C SER A 408 6.42 -0.27 -3.43
N ILE A 409 5.28 0.14 -2.86
CA ILE A 409 5.02 1.53 -2.46
C ILE A 409 5.62 1.82 -1.08
N PHE A 410 5.36 0.95 -0.10
CA PHE A 410 5.68 1.23 1.30
C PHE A 410 7.13 0.95 1.65
N ILE A 411 7.86 0.03 1.02
CA ILE A 411 9.29 -0.17 1.36
C ILE A 411 10.10 1.12 1.14
N PRO A 412 10.02 1.79 -0.02
CA PRO A 412 10.72 3.06 -0.22
C PRO A 412 10.32 4.16 0.77
N ILE A 413 9.06 4.21 1.19
CA ILE A 413 8.55 5.19 2.17
C ILE A 413 9.02 4.86 3.58
N MET A 414 8.91 3.60 3.97
CA MET A 414 9.26 3.10 5.30
C MET A 414 10.77 3.12 5.53
N GLY A 415 11.57 2.98 4.47
CA GLY A 415 13.01 3.24 4.52
C GLY A 415 13.39 4.70 4.69
N ARG A 416 12.41 5.62 4.70
CA ARG A 416 12.56 7.06 4.98
C ARG A 416 11.74 7.51 6.19
N THR A 417 11.35 6.56 7.03
CA THR A 417 10.62 6.85 8.28
C THR A 417 11.53 6.63 9.47
N SER A 418 11.51 7.55 10.44
CA SER A 418 12.35 7.47 11.65
C SER A 418 11.86 6.44 12.68
N SER A 419 10.60 6.03 12.61
CA SER A 419 10.04 4.93 13.42
C SER A 419 10.48 3.58 12.86
N ASN A 420 10.58 2.56 13.72
CA ASN A 420 10.94 1.20 13.30
C ASN A 420 9.93 0.67 12.25
N PRO A 421 10.35 0.43 11.00
CA PRO A 421 9.44 0.01 9.94
C PRO A 421 9.19 -1.50 9.91
N GLU A 422 9.96 -2.30 10.68
CA GLU A 422 9.86 -3.76 10.64
C GLU A 422 8.45 -4.28 10.94
N PRO A 423 7.70 -3.80 11.95
CA PRO A 423 6.35 -4.29 12.21
C PRO A 423 5.39 -4.06 11.02
N ILE A 424 5.54 -2.94 10.30
CA ILE A 424 4.69 -2.60 9.16
C ILE A 424 5.00 -3.54 7.99
N VAL A 425 6.27 -3.68 7.60
CA VAL A 425 6.65 -4.58 6.50
C VAL A 425 6.41 -6.04 6.84
N ALA A 426 6.66 -6.45 8.08
CA ALA A 426 6.29 -7.78 8.56
C ALA A 426 4.78 -8.00 8.43
N SER A 427 3.94 -7.01 8.73
CA SER A 427 2.47 -7.15 8.61
C SER A 427 1.99 -7.31 7.16
N PHE A 428 2.59 -6.59 6.20
CA PHE A 428 2.24 -6.70 4.78
C PHE A 428 2.58 -8.06 4.18
N ILE A 429 3.61 -8.74 4.70
CA ILE A 429 3.94 -10.12 4.36
C ILE A 429 3.11 -11.12 5.19
N ALA A 430 2.93 -10.85 6.48
CA ALA A 430 2.31 -11.80 7.40
C ALA A 430 0.82 -11.97 7.14
N LEU A 431 0.09 -10.87 6.91
CA LEU A 431 -1.35 -10.92 6.66
C LEU A 431 -1.72 -11.85 5.48
N PRO A 432 -1.21 -11.67 4.25
CA PRO A 432 -1.54 -12.57 3.14
C PRO A 432 -1.04 -14.00 3.41
N THR A 433 0.16 -14.17 3.97
CA THR A 433 0.76 -15.49 4.21
C THR A 433 -0.06 -16.28 5.23
N VAL A 434 -0.48 -15.64 6.33
CA VAL A 434 -1.35 -16.24 7.34
C VAL A 434 -2.70 -16.63 6.72
N LEU A 435 -3.36 -15.72 5.99
CA LEU A 435 -4.67 -16.01 5.39
C LEU A 435 -4.59 -17.18 4.39
N ILE A 436 -3.57 -17.19 3.53
CA ILE A 436 -3.33 -18.29 2.59
C ILE A 436 -3.06 -19.58 3.36
N MET A 437 -2.19 -19.56 4.38
CA MET A 437 -1.89 -20.76 5.17
C MET A 437 -3.12 -21.30 5.91
N LEU A 438 -3.97 -20.43 6.46
CA LEU A 438 -5.22 -20.82 7.11
C LEU A 438 -6.19 -21.47 6.10
N SER A 439 -6.25 -20.97 4.87
CA SER A 439 -7.08 -21.55 3.80
C SER A 439 -6.64 -22.97 3.38
N LEU A 440 -5.35 -23.28 3.58
CA LEU A 440 -4.75 -24.56 3.23
C LEU A 440 -4.74 -25.58 4.39
N LEU A 441 -5.18 -25.23 5.61
CA LEU A 441 -5.15 -26.15 6.75
C LEU A 441 -5.98 -27.41 6.54
N SER A 442 -7.14 -27.29 5.89
CA SER A 442 -7.99 -28.43 5.54
C SER A 442 -7.26 -29.39 4.59
N PHE A 443 -6.47 -28.85 3.66
CA PHE A 443 -5.64 -29.63 2.74
C PHE A 443 -4.50 -30.34 3.50
N PHE A 444 -3.76 -29.61 4.35
CA PHE A 444 -2.66 -30.21 5.14
C PHE A 444 -3.14 -31.31 6.10
N ALA A 445 -4.36 -31.19 6.64
CA ALA A 445 -4.95 -32.25 7.45
C ALA A 445 -5.16 -33.54 6.62
N LYS A 446 -5.58 -33.42 5.36
CA LYS A 446 -5.79 -34.57 4.45
C LYS A 446 -4.48 -35.24 4.03
N THR A 447 -3.38 -34.50 3.93
CA THR A 447 -2.07 -35.04 3.53
C THR A 447 -1.31 -35.75 4.66
N LYS A 448 -1.89 -35.84 5.87
CA LYS A 448 -1.32 -36.54 7.04
C LYS A 448 -0.88 -37.99 6.77
N THR A 449 -1.36 -38.63 5.71
CA THR A 449 -1.37 -40.10 5.52
C THR A 449 -0.02 -40.83 5.62
N ASN A 450 1.13 -40.14 5.66
CA ASN A 450 2.45 -40.78 5.53
C ASN A 450 3.41 -40.60 6.72
N ARG A 451 3.03 -39.93 7.83
CA ARG A 451 3.93 -39.72 9.00
C ARG A 451 3.45 -40.44 10.25
N GLU A 452 4.37 -41.11 10.94
CA GLU A 452 4.08 -41.85 12.17
C GLU A 452 3.87 -40.88 13.35
N PRO A 453 2.96 -41.16 14.31
CA PRO A 453 2.72 -40.29 15.47
C PRO A 453 3.98 -39.99 16.29
N ASN A 454 4.94 -40.91 16.28
CA ASN A 454 6.21 -40.83 17.01
C ASN A 454 7.19 -39.82 16.39
N GLU A 455 6.99 -39.43 15.12
CA GLU A 455 7.83 -38.48 14.37
C GLU A 455 7.29 -37.04 14.45
N CYS A 456 6.16 -36.84 15.13
CA CYS A 456 5.46 -35.55 15.25
C CYS A 456 5.19 -35.21 16.72
N GLY A 457 6.12 -35.57 17.60
CA GLY A 457 6.03 -35.33 19.04
C GLY A 457 6.27 -33.86 19.42
N LEU A 458 6.15 -33.57 20.72
CA LEU A 458 6.43 -32.22 21.24
C LEU A 458 7.89 -31.82 21.02
N LYS A 459 8.81 -32.79 21.08
CA LYS A 459 10.23 -32.57 20.81
C LYS A 459 10.46 -32.16 19.35
N ASP A 460 9.87 -32.88 18.40
CA ASP A 460 10.02 -32.58 16.97
C ASP A 460 9.40 -31.22 16.61
N PHE A 461 8.25 -30.91 17.21
CA PHE A 461 7.65 -29.59 17.10
C PHE A 461 8.59 -28.49 17.64
N ALA A 462 9.14 -28.67 18.84
CA ALA A 462 10.08 -27.73 19.44
C ALA A 462 11.38 -27.59 18.63
N TYR A 463 11.89 -28.67 18.04
CA TYR A 463 13.03 -28.64 17.13
C TYR A 463 12.70 -27.93 15.82
N SER A 464 11.52 -28.15 15.26
CA SER A 464 11.05 -27.45 14.06
C SER A 464 10.96 -25.94 14.29
N ILE A 465 10.36 -25.50 15.40
CA ILE A 465 10.24 -24.07 15.71
C ILE A 465 11.59 -23.46 16.09
N SER A 466 12.39 -24.11 16.94
CA SER A 466 13.72 -23.61 17.27
C SER A 466 14.64 -23.58 16.03
N GLY A 467 14.50 -24.57 15.14
CA GLY A 467 15.25 -24.67 13.90
C GLY A 467 14.97 -23.52 12.94
N ILE A 468 13.71 -23.10 12.77
CA ILE A 468 13.40 -21.94 11.92
C ILE A 468 13.99 -20.64 12.48
N PHE A 469 13.94 -20.43 13.81
CA PHE A 469 14.62 -19.28 14.44
C PHE A 469 16.13 -19.34 14.26
N PHE A 470 16.75 -20.51 14.44
CA PHE A 470 18.18 -20.67 14.26
C PHE A 470 18.61 -20.41 12.81
N VAL A 471 17.91 -20.97 11.83
CA VAL A 471 18.19 -20.76 10.40
C VAL A 471 18.00 -19.28 10.03
N MET A 472 16.91 -18.66 10.47
CA MET A 472 16.67 -17.23 10.17
C MET A 472 17.67 -16.33 10.89
N PHE A 473 18.08 -16.66 12.11
CA PHE A 473 19.16 -15.98 12.82
C PHE A 473 20.46 -16.02 12.01
N LEU A 474 20.85 -17.19 11.49
CA LEU A 474 22.03 -17.33 10.63
C LEU A 474 21.89 -16.51 9.34
N ILE A 475 20.74 -16.59 8.65
CA ILE A 475 20.48 -15.84 7.42
C ILE A 475 20.61 -14.34 7.68
N VAL A 476 19.92 -13.81 8.68
CA VAL A 476 19.96 -12.38 9.01
C VAL A 476 21.37 -11.96 9.44
N SER A 477 22.08 -12.79 10.22
CA SER A 477 23.45 -12.50 10.62
C SER A 477 24.41 -12.43 9.43
N VAL A 478 24.30 -13.37 8.49
CA VAL A 478 25.09 -13.40 7.25
C VAL A 478 24.75 -12.20 6.37
N LEU A 479 23.47 -11.85 6.21
CA LEU A 479 23.05 -10.68 5.44
C LEU A 479 23.59 -9.39 6.07
N SER A 480 23.47 -9.23 7.38
CA SER A 480 24.01 -8.07 8.11
C SER A 480 25.53 -7.97 8.00
N ALA A 481 26.25 -9.11 7.99
CA ALA A 481 27.70 -9.12 7.84
C ALA A 481 28.14 -8.85 6.38
N ALA A 482 27.45 -9.43 5.40
CA ALA A 482 27.79 -9.31 3.98
C ALA A 482 27.35 -7.97 3.36
N SER A 483 26.29 -7.36 3.90
CA SER A 483 25.77 -6.06 3.48
C SER A 483 25.57 -5.17 4.71
N PRO A 484 26.66 -4.53 5.23
CA PRO A 484 26.60 -3.72 6.44
C PRO A 484 25.63 -2.54 6.34
N SER A 485 25.40 -2.05 5.12
CA SER A 485 24.38 -1.04 4.81
C SER A 485 23.23 -1.69 4.02
N PRO A 486 21.96 -1.41 4.39
CA PRO A 486 20.79 -1.80 3.61
C PRO A 486 20.60 -0.95 2.34
N PHE A 487 21.29 0.19 2.26
CA PHE A 487 21.25 1.13 1.15
C PHE A 487 22.32 0.81 0.12
N ARG A 488 22.00 0.97 -1.17
CA ARG A 488 22.95 0.74 -2.26
C ARG A 488 22.89 1.84 -3.29
N TYR A 489 24.06 2.28 -3.73
CA TYR A 489 24.17 3.19 -4.87
C TYR A 489 24.69 2.43 -6.09
N LYS A 490 23.86 2.39 -7.13
CA LYS A 490 24.21 2.03 -8.50
C LYS A 490 23.54 3.06 -9.40
N TYR A 491 24.26 3.60 -10.38
CA TYR A 491 23.74 4.70 -11.21
C TYR A 491 22.43 4.35 -11.92
N GLU A 492 22.31 3.09 -12.36
CA GLU A 492 21.14 2.57 -13.07
C GLU A 492 19.92 2.40 -12.15
N TYR A 493 20.16 2.06 -10.88
CA TYR A 493 19.08 1.82 -9.91
C TYR A 493 19.52 2.16 -8.49
N PRO A 494 19.56 3.46 -8.12
CA PRO A 494 19.99 3.87 -6.79
C PRO A 494 18.88 3.60 -5.77
N THR A 495 19.21 2.85 -4.71
CA THR A 495 18.41 2.69 -3.49
C THR A 495 19.15 3.34 -2.33
N ALA A 496 19.46 4.62 -2.53
CA ALA A 496 20.27 5.40 -1.61
C ALA A 496 19.51 5.73 -0.32
N LYS A 497 20.27 6.02 0.73
CA LYS A 497 19.78 6.63 1.95
C LYS A 497 19.44 8.09 1.67
N ARG A 498 18.31 8.58 2.21
CA ARG A 498 17.97 10.01 2.12
C ARG A 498 18.49 10.74 3.36
N THR A 499 19.44 11.64 3.14
CA THR A 499 20.03 12.47 4.18
C THR A 499 20.06 13.92 3.72
N GLN A 500 19.74 14.87 4.59
CA GLN A 500 19.91 16.30 4.32
C GLN A 500 21.09 16.84 5.13
N PHE A 501 21.98 17.57 4.48
CA PHE A 501 23.12 18.18 5.13
C PHE A 501 22.96 19.71 5.12
N PHE A 502 23.05 20.31 6.31
CA PHE A 502 23.04 21.75 6.50
C PHE A 502 24.37 22.16 7.10
N HIS A 503 25.02 23.13 6.47
CA HIS A 503 26.10 23.85 7.13
C HIS A 503 25.46 24.87 8.07
N VAL A 504 25.71 24.74 9.37
CA VAL A 504 25.10 25.59 10.39
C VAL A 504 26.18 26.32 11.15
N ASN A 505 25.98 27.62 11.35
CA ASN A 505 26.76 28.39 12.31
C ASN A 505 25.97 28.49 13.60
N ARG A 506 26.56 28.01 14.70
CA ARG A 506 25.94 28.00 16.01
C ARG A 506 26.53 29.10 16.86
N LEU A 507 25.65 29.98 17.35
CA LEU A 507 25.97 31.02 18.31
C LEU A 507 25.15 30.79 19.59
N MET A 508 25.82 30.52 20.71
CA MET A 508 25.19 30.29 22.01
C MET A 508 25.57 31.39 22.99
N HIS A 509 24.58 31.87 23.74
CA HIS A 509 24.75 32.93 24.74
C HIS A 509 24.42 32.41 26.14
N ASN A 510 25.14 32.90 27.15
CA ASN A 510 24.81 32.75 28.56
C ASN A 510 23.65 33.68 28.94
N ARG A 511 23.10 33.47 30.14
CA ARG A 511 22.05 34.34 30.70
C ARG A 511 22.48 35.80 30.83
N ASP A 512 23.77 36.07 30.92
CA ASP A 512 24.36 37.42 30.97
C ASP A 512 24.67 38.00 29.58
N GLY A 513 24.37 37.27 28.50
CA GLY A 513 24.63 37.66 27.11
C GLY A 513 26.02 37.31 26.59
N SER A 514 26.94 36.81 27.43
CA SER A 514 28.27 36.38 26.98
C SER A 514 28.19 35.19 26.02
N ILE A 515 29.06 35.15 25.02
CA ILE A 515 29.09 34.06 24.04
C ILE A 515 29.79 32.84 24.65
N ILE A 516 29.11 31.70 24.64
CA ILE A 516 29.60 30.41 25.14
C ILE A 516 30.18 29.58 24.00
N ALA A 517 29.56 29.63 22.82
CA ALA A 517 29.99 28.92 21.64
C ALA A 517 29.71 29.76 20.38
N ASN A 518 30.68 29.77 19.47
CA ASN A 518 30.59 30.35 18.13
C ASN A 518 31.37 29.44 17.19
N ASP A 519 30.70 28.41 16.67
CA ASP A 519 31.32 27.40 15.83
C ASP A 519 30.45 27.02 14.64
N SER A 520 31.10 26.69 13.53
CA SER A 520 30.45 26.19 12.33
C SER A 520 30.55 24.68 12.27
N ARG A 521 29.42 24.02 12.02
CA ARG A 521 29.28 22.56 12.12
C ARG A 521 28.35 22.03 11.01
N LEU A 522 28.33 20.71 10.85
CA LEU A 522 27.46 20.03 9.89
C LEU A 522 26.26 19.42 10.63
N TYR A 523 25.05 19.70 10.15
CA TYR A 523 23.80 19.13 10.63
C TYR A 523 23.22 18.18 9.58
N ALA A 524 23.14 16.89 9.90
CA ALA A 524 22.89 15.79 8.95
C ALA A 524 21.55 15.04 9.15
N ILE A 525 20.42 15.55 8.69
CA ILE A 525 19.09 14.90 8.84
C ILE A 525 18.99 13.56 8.13
N SER A 526 19.11 12.48 8.90
CA SER A 526 18.77 11.12 8.47
C SER A 526 17.28 10.88 8.66
N HIS A 527 16.60 10.57 7.56
CA HIS A 527 15.15 10.37 7.52
C HIS A 527 14.74 8.93 7.88
N ASP A 528 15.67 7.99 7.89
CA ASP A 528 15.42 6.57 8.16
C ASP A 528 15.65 6.16 9.62
N TYR A 529 15.11 4.99 9.99
CA TYR A 529 15.21 4.41 11.33
C TYR A 529 16.63 4.15 11.83
N ARG A 530 17.60 3.86 10.94
CA ARG A 530 18.99 3.55 11.35
C ARG A 530 19.80 4.81 11.67
N GLY A 531 19.24 6.01 11.44
CA GLY A 531 19.87 7.28 11.82
C GLY A 531 21.21 7.50 11.10
N ALA A 532 22.11 8.30 11.66
CA ALA A 532 23.37 8.65 11.00
C ALA A 532 24.43 7.53 11.00
N GLU A 533 24.18 6.37 11.63
CA GLU A 533 25.17 5.28 11.74
C GLU A 533 25.60 4.72 10.38
N ASP A 534 24.76 4.85 9.35
CA ASP A 534 25.09 4.41 7.99
C ASP A 534 25.72 5.51 7.13
N ILE A 535 25.96 6.71 7.67
CA ILE A 535 26.68 7.77 6.96
C ILE A 535 28.19 7.43 6.97
N PRO A 536 28.86 7.33 5.82
CA PRO A 536 30.23 6.79 5.74
C PRO A 536 31.24 7.48 6.66
N PHE A 537 31.22 8.81 6.72
CA PHE A 537 32.20 9.57 7.52
C PHE A 537 31.94 9.49 9.02
N VAL A 538 30.70 9.20 9.45
CA VAL A 538 30.34 9.05 10.87
C VAL A 538 31.04 7.84 11.48
N LYS A 539 31.19 6.75 10.71
CA LYS A 539 31.92 5.55 11.16
C LYS A 539 33.44 5.69 11.09
N SER A 540 33.97 6.54 10.22
CA SER A 540 35.42 6.64 10.02
C SER A 540 36.12 7.65 10.93
N ASP A 541 35.40 8.65 11.43
CA ASP A 541 35.98 9.75 12.18
C ASP A 541 35.38 9.80 13.61
N PRO A 542 36.21 9.58 14.66
CA PRO A 542 35.77 9.61 16.05
C PRO A 542 35.06 10.91 16.46
N GLU A 543 35.36 12.05 15.82
CA GLU A 543 34.69 13.33 16.08
C GLU A 543 33.17 13.24 15.88
N TRP A 544 32.72 12.33 15.01
CA TRP A 544 31.31 12.17 14.65
C TRP A 544 30.62 10.99 15.34
N GLN A 545 31.35 10.21 16.14
CA GLN A 545 30.82 9.02 16.83
C GLN A 545 30.25 9.35 18.22
N GLU A 546 30.76 10.40 18.86
CA GLU A 546 30.36 10.80 20.20
C GLU A 546 29.55 12.11 20.16
N ILE A 547 28.42 12.13 20.88
CA ILE A 547 27.67 13.38 21.11
C ILE A 547 28.34 14.06 22.30
N GLU A 548 28.96 15.22 22.10
CA GLU A 548 29.47 16.05 23.21
C GLU A 548 28.35 16.95 23.76
N PRO A 549 27.78 16.66 24.95
CA PRO A 549 26.79 17.54 25.56
C PRO A 549 27.46 18.80 26.11
N ILE A 550 27.11 19.97 25.58
CA ILE A 550 27.58 21.26 26.12
C ILE A 550 27.05 21.53 27.53
N TYR A 551 25.86 21.01 27.85
CA TYR A 551 25.26 21.12 29.18
C TYR A 551 25.02 19.74 29.76
N THR A 552 25.84 19.32 30.72
CA THR A 552 25.65 18.05 31.44
C THR A 552 24.43 18.07 32.39
N HIS A 553 23.95 19.26 32.76
CA HIS A 553 22.88 19.49 33.75
C HIS A 553 21.58 20.12 33.20
N SER A 554 21.44 20.26 31.87
CA SER A 554 20.23 20.82 31.26
C SER A 554 19.21 19.74 30.91
N HIS A 555 17.91 20.06 30.97
CA HIS A 555 16.84 19.21 30.42
C HIS A 555 16.96 18.97 28.91
N PHE A 556 17.81 19.75 28.23
CA PHE A 556 18.12 19.67 26.81
C PHE A 556 19.51 19.06 26.51
N LYS A 557 20.16 18.44 27.51
CA LYS A 557 21.48 17.79 27.35
C LYS A 557 21.51 16.72 26.26
N ASP A 558 20.36 16.09 26.02
CA ASP A 558 20.17 15.01 25.06
C ASP A 558 19.53 15.50 23.73
N ILE A 559 19.46 16.81 23.50
CA ILE A 559 19.17 17.36 22.17
C ILE A 559 20.52 17.49 21.44
N PRO A 560 20.91 16.51 20.62
CA PRO A 560 21.99 16.74 19.68
C PRO A 560 21.57 17.91 18.78
N TYR A 561 22.31 19.01 18.86
CA TYR A 561 22.38 19.94 17.75
C TYR A 561 23.16 19.33 16.57
N TYR A 562 23.78 18.15 16.71
CA TYR A 562 24.55 17.39 15.71
C TYR A 562 24.34 15.86 15.88
N PHE A 563 24.02 15.15 14.79
CA PHE A 563 23.22 13.91 14.65
C PHE A 563 23.54 12.63 15.49
N PRO A 564 22.62 11.61 15.61
CA PRO A 564 21.32 11.50 14.92
C PRO A 564 20.01 11.25 15.70
N THR A 565 18.95 11.56 14.94
CA THR A 565 17.52 11.22 15.07
C THR A 565 17.25 9.74 15.37
N ARG A 566 16.43 9.47 16.40
CA ARG A 566 15.97 8.11 16.76
C ARG A 566 14.46 7.98 17.07
N ALA A 567 13.63 9.00 16.88
CA ALA A 567 12.33 9.06 17.59
C ALA A 567 12.51 9.15 19.12
N ARG A 568 13.13 10.24 19.58
CA ARG A 568 13.25 10.57 21.02
C ARG A 568 12.21 11.56 21.55
N ILE A 569 11.17 11.86 20.76
CA ILE A 569 10.03 12.66 21.26
C ILE A 569 8.90 11.75 21.79
N ASP A 570 8.77 10.49 21.34
CA ASP A 570 7.64 9.61 21.70
C ASP A 570 7.89 8.67 22.90
N ASN A 571 8.96 8.85 23.67
CA ASN A 571 9.20 8.11 24.92
C ASN A 571 9.48 9.06 26.10
N ARG A 572 8.68 10.13 26.21
CA ARG A 572 8.41 10.78 27.50
C ARG A 572 6.99 10.51 27.94
#